data_AF-A0A7X8AUA5-F1
#
_entry.id   AF-A0A7X8AUA5-F1
#
_cell.length_a   1.000
_cell.length_b   1.000
_cell.length_c   1.000
_cell.angle_alpha   90.00
_cell.angle_beta   90.00
_cell.angle_gamma   90.00
#
_symmetry.space_group_name_H-M   'P 1'
#
loop_
_entity.id
_entity.type
_entity.pdbx_description
1 polymer ?
#
loop_
_entity_poly.entity_id
_entity_poly.type
_entity_poly.pdbx_seq_one_letter_code
_entity_poly.pdbx_strand_id
1 'polypeptide(L)'
;MAKADSNKTSVERKRKVQTDEDVKRKAVKLVVSHMKKKVAKEFLGSQHINEWIEEMEELLKKPEFEFVEYVQMRKKLNDVIERILEEEMRFKLRDSWYSLGRALDKKAKQH
;
A
#
# COMPACT_ATOMS: atom_id res chain seq x y z
N MET A 1 -39.42 -38.99 10.22
CA MET A 1 -38.89 -37.61 10.11
C MET A 1 -37.70 -37.49 11.05
N ALA A 2 -36.48 -37.68 10.55
CA ALA A 2 -35.25 -37.44 11.30
C ALA A 2 -34.60 -36.18 10.72
N LYS A 3 -34.44 -35.16 11.57
CA LYS A 3 -33.87 -33.86 11.21
C LYS A 3 -32.37 -34.03 11.00
N ALA A 4 -31.86 -33.59 9.85
CA ALA A 4 -30.45 -33.58 9.53
C ALA A 4 -29.77 -32.39 10.23
N ASP A 5 -28.88 -32.68 11.18
CA ASP A 5 -28.04 -31.72 11.87
C ASP A 5 -27.04 -31.07 10.90
N SER A 6 -27.09 -29.75 10.86
CA SER A 6 -26.26 -28.89 10.03
C SER A 6 -24.85 -28.77 10.61
N ASN A 7 -23.89 -29.52 10.08
CA ASN A 7 -22.48 -29.33 10.44
C ASN A 7 -21.88 -28.13 9.68
N LYS A 8 -22.08 -26.93 10.22
CA LYS A 8 -21.40 -25.71 9.76
C LYS A 8 -20.03 -25.66 10.43
N THR A 9 -19.01 -26.22 9.77
CA THR A 9 -17.60 -26.10 10.18
C THR A 9 -17.19 -24.62 10.21
N SER A 10 -17.17 -24.04 11.41
CA SER A 10 -16.52 -22.77 11.69
C SER A 10 -15.02 -22.97 11.53
N VAL A 11 -14.46 -22.49 10.40
CA VAL A 11 -13.02 -22.40 10.20
C VAL A 11 -12.50 -21.41 11.25
N GLU A 12 -11.94 -21.95 12.32
CA GLU A 12 -11.27 -21.21 13.37
C GLU A 12 -10.12 -20.43 12.74
N ARG A 13 -10.35 -19.14 12.45
CA ARG A 13 -9.30 -18.23 11.99
C ARG A 13 -8.32 -18.08 13.14
N LYS A 14 -7.31 -18.95 13.21
CA LYS A 14 -6.11 -18.75 14.04
C LYS A 14 -5.66 -17.32 13.81
N ARG A 15 -5.78 -16.48 14.83
CA ARG A 15 -5.35 -15.08 14.79
C ARG A 15 -3.84 -15.12 14.55
N LYS A 16 -3.42 -14.97 13.29
CA LYS A 16 -2.01 -14.81 12.94
C LYS A 16 -1.49 -13.63 13.77
N VAL A 17 -0.48 -13.87 14.60
CA VAL A 17 0.24 -12.82 15.30
C VAL A 17 0.72 -11.85 14.23
N GLN A 18 0.22 -10.61 14.27
CA GLN A 18 0.52 -9.63 13.26
C GLN A 18 1.94 -9.13 13.48
N THR A 19 2.86 -9.44 12.56
CA THR A 19 4.24 -8.95 12.63
C THR A 19 4.30 -7.48 12.22
N ASP A 20 5.39 -6.79 12.57
CA ASP A 20 5.63 -5.41 12.12
C ASP A 20 5.66 -5.33 10.58
N GLU A 21 6.20 -6.35 9.92
CA GLU A 21 6.17 -6.49 8.46
C GLU A 21 4.75 -6.59 7.89
N ASP A 22 3.87 -7.37 8.51
CA ASP A 22 2.45 -7.46 8.11
C ASP A 22 1.75 -6.10 8.20
N VAL A 23 2.08 -5.32 9.23
CA VAL A 23 1.56 -3.95 9.39
C VAL A 23 2.09 -3.04 8.30
N LYS A 24 3.41 -3.03 8.05
CA LYS A 24 4.05 -2.23 7.01
C LYS A 24 3.48 -2.54 5.64
N ARG A 25 3.36 -3.83 5.30
CA ARG A 25 2.77 -4.32 4.05
C ARG A 25 1.33 -3.83 3.86
N LYS A 26 0.50 -3.86 4.92
CA LYS A 26 -0.88 -3.34 4.86
C LYS A 26 -0.92 -1.83 4.64
N ALA A 27 -0.05 -1.07 5.31
CA ALA A 27 0.02 0.38 5.13
C ALA A 27 0.38 0.76 3.68
N VAL A 28 1.35 0.07 3.09
CA VAL A 28 1.71 0.26 1.68
C VAL A 28 0.52 -0.09 0.78
N LYS A 29 -0.13 -1.24 0.96
CA LYS A 29 -1.29 -1.65 0.15
C LYS A 29 -2.41 -0.61 0.16
N LEU A 30 -2.68 -0.01 1.32
CA LEU A 30 -3.68 1.04 1.45
C LEU A 30 -3.31 2.28 0.61
N VAL A 31 -2.04 2.68 0.65
CA VAL A 31 -1.55 3.82 -0.13
C VAL A 31 -1.62 3.53 -1.61
N VAL A 32 -1.19 2.34 -2.05
CA VAL A 32 -1.32 1.91 -3.46
C VAL A 32 -2.78 2.00 -3.92
N SER A 33 -3.74 1.54 -3.10
CA SER A 33 -5.17 1.67 -3.37
C SER A 33 -5.62 3.13 -3.53
N HIS A 34 -5.14 4.04 -2.68
CA HIS A 34 -5.43 5.47 -2.79
C HIS A 34 -4.81 6.11 -4.03
N MET A 35 -3.60 5.69 -4.41
CA MET A 35 -2.91 6.17 -5.60
C MET A 35 -3.66 5.73 -6.86
N LYS A 36 -4.05 4.46 -6.95
CA LYS A 36 -4.89 3.92 -8.05
C LYS A 36 -6.15 4.73 -8.28
N LYS A 37 -6.85 5.12 -7.20
CA LYS A 37 -8.05 5.98 -7.32
C LYS A 37 -7.74 7.37 -7.85
N LYS A 38 -6.57 7.94 -7.53
CA LYS A 38 -6.16 9.29 -7.96
C LYS A 38 -5.73 9.31 -9.44
N VAL A 39 -5.09 8.25 -9.91
CA VAL A 39 -4.65 8.10 -11.31
C VAL A 39 -5.71 7.49 -12.24
N ALA A 40 -6.89 7.16 -11.72
CA ALA A 40 -8.02 6.69 -12.53
C ALA A 40 -8.49 7.75 -13.54
N LYS A 41 -8.26 9.03 -13.25
CA LYS A 41 -8.36 10.11 -14.22
C LYS A 41 -6.98 10.27 -14.89
N GLU A 42 -6.93 10.19 -16.22
CA GLU A 42 -5.69 10.43 -16.94
C GLU A 42 -5.25 11.89 -16.81
N PHE A 43 -3.95 12.09 -16.64
CA PHE A 43 -3.29 13.39 -16.53
C PHE A 43 -1.84 13.26 -17.00
N LEU A 44 -1.17 14.37 -17.30
CA LEU A 44 0.20 14.31 -17.79
C LEU A 44 1.15 13.76 -16.70
N GLY A 45 1.72 12.59 -16.94
CA GLY A 45 2.58 11.88 -15.99
C GLY A 45 1.89 10.79 -15.17
N SER A 46 0.60 10.54 -15.39
CA SER A 46 -0.13 9.42 -14.75
C SER A 46 0.52 8.06 -15.04
N GLN A 47 1.08 7.88 -16.24
CA GLN A 47 1.82 6.68 -16.65
C GLN A 47 2.96 6.33 -15.68
N HIS A 48 3.75 7.32 -15.24
CA HIS A 48 4.87 7.08 -14.33
C HIS A 48 4.41 6.71 -12.92
N ILE A 49 3.23 7.20 -12.51
CA ILE A 49 2.63 6.78 -11.25
C ILE A 49 2.08 5.35 -11.38
N ASN A 50 1.50 4.98 -12.53
CA ASN A 50 1.05 3.61 -12.79
C ASN A 50 2.24 2.63 -12.80
N GLU A 51 3.33 2.95 -13.47
CA GLU A 51 4.59 2.17 -13.44
C GLU A 51 5.08 1.97 -12.00
N TRP A 52 5.12 3.05 -11.21
CA TRP A 52 5.50 2.98 -9.80
C TRP A 52 4.54 2.10 -8.98
N ILE A 53 3.23 2.18 -9.24
CA ILE A 53 2.21 1.36 -8.59
C ILE A 53 2.46 -0.12 -8.89
N GLU A 54 2.70 -0.47 -10.15
CA GLU A 54 2.96 -1.85 -10.58
C GLU A 54 4.21 -2.41 -9.90
N GLU A 55 5.32 -1.66 -9.89
CA GLU A 55 6.54 -2.05 -9.19
C GLU A 55 6.32 -2.25 -7.69
N MET A 56 5.51 -1.39 -7.06
CA MET A 56 5.19 -1.53 -5.65
C MET A 56 4.32 -2.78 -5.41
N GLU A 57 3.41 -3.12 -6.32
CA GLU A 57 2.62 -4.35 -6.23
C GLU A 57 3.49 -5.59 -6.39
N GLU A 58 4.49 -5.59 -7.28
CA GLU A 58 5.47 -6.67 -7.40
C GLU A 58 6.29 -6.85 -6.12
N LEU A 59 6.78 -5.75 -5.53
CA LEU A 59 7.46 -5.79 -4.22
C LEU A 59 6.54 -6.41 -3.15
N LEU A 60 5.26 -6.02 -3.14
CA LEU A 60 4.27 -6.55 -2.21
C LEU A 60 3.82 -8.00 -2.49
N LYS A 61 4.26 -8.64 -3.57
CA LYS A 61 4.08 -10.07 -3.82
C LYS A 61 5.18 -10.93 -3.22
N LYS A 62 6.36 -10.36 -2.95
CA LYS A 62 7.49 -11.08 -2.33
C LYS A 62 7.09 -11.65 -0.97
N PRO A 63 7.60 -12.83 -0.56
CA PRO A 63 7.28 -13.41 0.74
C PRO A 63 7.81 -12.54 1.90
N GLU A 64 8.99 -11.96 1.73
CA GLU A 64 9.65 -11.08 2.70
C GLU A 64 9.45 -9.62 2.31
N PHE A 65 9.32 -8.72 3.30
CA PHE A 65 9.16 -7.30 3.05
C PHE A 65 10.45 -6.54 3.41
N GLU A 66 11.29 -6.31 2.41
CA GLU A 66 12.56 -5.62 2.60
C GLU A 66 12.36 -4.12 2.77
N PHE A 67 12.73 -3.60 3.94
CA PHE A 67 12.60 -2.18 4.27
C PHE A 67 13.44 -1.29 3.35
N VAL A 68 14.60 -1.78 2.89
CA VAL A 68 15.48 -1.05 1.96
C VAL A 68 14.80 -0.82 0.61
N GLU A 69 14.19 -1.86 0.04
CA GLU A 69 13.44 -1.76 -1.22
C GLU A 69 12.26 -0.79 -1.09
N TYR A 70 11.59 -0.82 0.06
CA TYR A 70 10.54 0.14 0.37
C TYR A 70 11.05 1.59 0.39
N VAL A 71 12.19 1.87 1.04
CA VAL A 71 12.78 3.22 1.08
C VAL A 71 13.13 3.70 -0.34
N GLN A 72 13.64 2.81 -1.19
CA GLN A 72 13.90 3.12 -2.60
C GLN A 72 12.61 3.47 -3.34
N MET A 73 11.56 2.68 -3.18
CA MET A 73 10.24 2.97 -3.77
C MET A 73 9.68 4.30 -3.29
N ARG A 74 9.87 4.65 -2.02
CA ARG A 74 9.42 5.94 -1.48
C ARG A 74 10.14 7.13 -2.11
N LYS A 75 11.45 7.00 -2.36
CA LYS A 75 12.24 8.03 -3.06
C LYS A 75 11.76 8.18 -4.51
N LYS A 76 11.63 7.06 -5.22
CA LYS A 76 11.13 7.02 -6.60
C LYS A 76 9.76 7.69 -6.73
N LEU A 77 8.84 7.45 -5.80
CA LEU A 77 7.53 8.12 -5.82
C LEU A 77 7.66 9.64 -5.72
N ASN A 78 8.54 10.14 -4.84
CA ASN A 78 8.75 11.58 -4.71
C ASN A 78 9.25 12.18 -6.03
N ASP A 79 10.23 11.52 -6.68
CA ASP A 79 10.79 11.97 -7.94
C ASP A 79 9.74 11.99 -9.06
N VAL A 80 8.85 11.00 -9.10
CA VAL A 80 7.74 10.98 -10.07
C VAL A 80 6.75 12.11 -9.77
N ILE A 81 6.39 12.34 -8.50
CA ILE A 81 5.47 13.41 -8.11
C ILE A 81 6.01 14.79 -8.50
N GLU A 82 7.31 15.04 -8.31
CA GLU A 82 7.94 16.33 -8.64
C GLU A 82 7.90 16.66 -10.13
N ARG A 83 7.81 15.65 -11.00
CA ARG A 83 7.73 15.80 -12.47
C ARG A 83 6.32 16.07 -12.99
N ILE A 84 5.29 15.91 -12.16
CA ILE A 84 3.90 16.14 -12.56
C ILE A 84 3.65 17.65 -12.68
N LEU A 85 3.25 18.12 -13.86
CA LEU A 85 3.00 19.55 -14.11
C LEU A 85 1.72 20.05 -13.46
N GLU A 86 0.70 19.19 -13.38
CA GLU A 86 -0.58 19.53 -12.76
C GLU A 86 -0.44 19.65 -11.24
N GLU A 87 -0.46 20.89 -10.75
CA GLU A 87 -0.26 21.23 -9.35
C GLU A 87 -1.26 20.55 -8.41
N GLU A 88 -2.55 20.54 -8.77
CA GLU A 88 -3.58 19.87 -7.98
C GLU A 88 -3.30 18.37 -7.82
N MET A 89 -2.86 17.72 -8.90
CA MET A 89 -2.51 16.29 -8.87
C MET A 89 -1.25 16.05 -8.05
N ARG A 90 -0.23 16.91 -8.19
CA ARG A 90 0.98 16.88 -7.39
C ARG A 90 0.65 16.97 -5.89
N PHE A 91 -0.23 17.88 -5.48
CA PHE A 91 -0.65 18.01 -4.08
C PHE A 91 -1.37 16.76 -3.58
N LYS A 92 -2.34 16.25 -4.34
CA LYS A 92 -3.07 15.03 -3.97
C LYS A 92 -2.12 13.84 -3.80
N LEU A 93 -1.17 13.64 -4.71
CA LEU A 93 -0.24 12.51 -4.64
C LEU A 93 0.76 12.66 -3.50
N ARG A 94 1.28 13.88 -3.28
CA ARG A 94 2.17 14.22 -2.17
C ARG A 94 1.51 13.98 -0.82
N ASP A 95 0.23 14.32 -0.65
CA ASP A 95 -0.53 14.02 0.56
C ASP A 95 -0.60 12.49 0.85
N SER A 96 -0.86 11.69 -0.19
CA SER A 96 -0.81 10.22 -0.08
C SER A 96 0.59 9.71 0.30
N TRP A 97 1.65 10.29 -0.25
CA TRP A 97 3.04 9.96 0.09
C TRP A 97 3.41 10.35 1.54
N TYR A 98 2.94 11.49 2.04
CA TYR A 98 3.13 11.87 3.45
C TYR A 98 2.37 10.94 4.39
N SER A 99 1.14 10.55 4.03
CA SER A 99 0.36 9.57 4.77
C SER A 99 1.06 8.22 4.85
N LEU A 100 1.68 7.76 3.76
CA LEU A 100 2.52 6.57 3.72
C LEU A 100 3.69 6.65 4.72
N GLY A 101 4.45 7.76 4.67
CA GLY A 101 5.57 7.98 5.59
C GLY A 101 5.14 7.99 7.05
N ARG A 102 4.03 8.67 7.37
CA ARG A 102 3.49 8.76 8.74
C ARG A 102 2.93 7.44 9.25
N ALA A 103 2.26 6.65 8.41
CA ALA A 103 1.71 5.34 8.79
C ALA A 103 2.79 4.36 9.27
N LEU A 104 4.00 4.51 8.73
CA LEU A 104 5.16 3.68 9.07
C LEU A 104 5.97 4.30 10.22
N ASP A 105 6.17 5.63 10.23
CA ASP A 105 6.90 6.32 11.31
C ASP A 105 6.17 6.24 12.67
N LYS A 106 4.84 6.34 12.67
CA LYS A 106 4.01 6.28 13.90
C LYS A 106 4.12 4.92 14.62
N LYS A 107 4.64 3.88 13.96
CA LYS A 107 4.80 2.55 14.53
C LYS A 107 6.25 2.15 14.78
N ALA A 108 7.22 2.80 14.12
CA ALA A 108 8.65 2.66 14.46
C ALA A 108 9.00 3.21 15.86
N LYS A 109 8.19 4.14 16.39
CA LYS A 109 8.39 4.76 17.72
C LYS A 109 7.72 4.03 18.89
N GLN A 110 7.08 2.87 18.67
CA GLN A 110 6.63 2.02 19.77
C GLN A 110 7.73 1.02 20.12
N HIS A 111 8.81 1.52 20.72
CA HIS A 111 9.82 0.75 21.43
C HIS A 111 10.00 1.37 22.82
#